data_AF-A0A3R7FQ10-F1
#
_entry.id   AF-A0A3R7FQ10-F1
#
_cell.length_a   1.000
_cell.length_b   1.000
_cell.length_c   1.000
_cell.angle_alpha   90.00
_cell.angle_beta   90.00
_cell.angle_gamma   90.00
#
_symmetry.space_group_name_H-M   'P 1'
#
loop_
_entity.id
_entity.type
_entity.pdbx_description
1 polymer ?
#
loop_
_entity_poly.entity_id
_entity_poly.type
_entity_poly.pdbx_seq_one_letter_code
_entity_poly.pdbx_strand_id
1 'polypeptide(L)'
;MSSFTSLPQAYILRTMSTAAEKPSFVPANIQRLDFKEGDLVCGAYRVVLRTPGKVEFELKPMGAVRARLAITVTEKDDQMVFMNETLMWKPKGEKGVMPLETGVGKWLHELTAWWMVDSGVKYLKDLRN
;
A
#
# COMPACT_ATOMS: atom_id res chain seq x y z
N MET A 1 5.96 -2.27 5.34
CA MET A 1 4.55 -1.85 5.53
C MET A 1 4.31 -1.14 6.86
N SER A 2 4.85 -1.58 8.01
CA SER A 2 4.61 -0.91 9.30
C SER A 2 5.07 0.55 9.35
N SER A 3 6.20 0.90 8.73
CA SER A 3 6.68 2.29 8.67
C SER A 3 5.76 3.24 7.88
N PHE A 4 4.83 2.69 7.06
CA PHE A 4 3.83 3.51 6.38
C PHE A 4 2.84 4.13 7.37
N THR A 5 2.59 3.51 8.54
CA THR A 5 1.58 3.99 9.50
C THR A 5 1.87 5.37 10.07
N SER A 6 3.12 5.82 10.01
CA SER A 6 3.56 7.14 10.46
C SER A 6 3.60 8.19 9.34
N LEU A 7 3.20 7.84 8.11
CA LEU A 7 3.22 8.78 6.98
C LEU A 7 1.91 9.57 6.89
N PRO A 8 1.94 10.81 6.33
CA PRO A 8 0.74 11.63 6.15
C PRO A 8 -0.42 10.90 5.47
N GLN A 9 -0.12 10.08 4.45
CA GLN A 9 -1.13 9.28 3.75
C GLN A 9 -1.82 8.27 4.69
N ALA A 10 -1.10 7.65 5.63
CA ALA A 10 -1.71 6.73 6.60
C ALA A 10 -2.58 7.44 7.63
N TYR A 11 -2.22 8.66 8.05
CA TYR A 11 -3.10 9.46 8.92
C TYR A 11 -4.42 9.80 8.23
N ILE A 12 -4.37 10.18 6.95
CA ILE A 12 -5.56 10.43 6.13
C ILE A 12 -6.41 9.16 6.01
N LEU A 13 -5.81 8.00 5.75
CA LEU A 13 -6.55 6.73 5.71
C LEU A 13 -7.18 6.39 7.08
N ARG A 14 -6.51 6.71 8.19
CA ARG A 14 -7.00 6.45 9.55
C ARG A 14 -8.23 7.29 9.89
N THR A 15 -8.35 8.52 9.40
CA THR A 15 -9.55 9.36 9.62
C THR A 15 -10.76 8.82 8.86
N MET A 16 -10.54 8.17 7.72
CA MET A 16 -11.57 7.52 6.90
C MET A 16 -11.88 6.06 7.31
N SER A 17 -11.26 5.58 8.40
CA SER A 17 -11.40 4.20 8.87
C SER A 17 -12.42 4.06 10.00
N THR A 18 -13.14 2.95 10.00
CA THR A 18 -14.09 2.58 11.05
C THR A 18 -13.35 2.25 12.37
N ALA A 19 -14.07 2.21 13.48
CA ALA A 19 -13.50 1.82 14.78
C ALA A 19 -12.85 0.42 14.72
N ALA A 20 -13.45 -0.51 13.98
CA ALA A 20 -12.93 -1.87 13.80
C ALA A 20 -11.67 -1.93 12.92
N GLU A 21 -11.47 -0.97 12.02
CA GLU A 21 -10.30 -0.90 11.13
C GLU A 21 -9.09 -0.24 11.78
N LYS A 22 -9.29 0.67 12.76
CA LYS A 22 -8.22 1.42 13.43
C LYS A 22 -7.09 0.57 14.04
N PRO A 23 -7.34 -0.64 14.62
CA PRO A 23 -6.27 -1.51 15.09
C PRO A 23 -5.24 -1.91 14.01
N SER A 24 -5.64 -1.96 12.73
CA SER A 24 -4.74 -2.33 11.62
C SER A 24 -3.68 -1.28 11.28
N PHE A 25 -3.72 -0.10 11.92
CA PHE A 25 -2.70 0.95 11.82
C PHE A 25 -1.58 0.81 12.87
N VAL A 26 -1.66 -0.17 13.77
CA VAL A 26 -0.63 -0.39 14.79
C VAL A 26 0.57 -1.11 14.14
N PRO A 27 1.81 -0.58 14.24
CA PRO A 27 2.99 -1.21 13.63
C PRO A 27 3.16 -2.69 14.01
N ALA A 28 2.97 -3.02 15.28
CA ALA A 28 3.07 -4.39 15.79
C ALA A 28 2.01 -5.32 15.18
N ASN A 29 0.82 -4.80 14.84
CA ASN A 29 -0.20 -5.58 14.15
C ASN A 29 0.28 -5.94 12.74
N ILE A 30 0.81 -4.97 12.00
CA ILE A 30 1.29 -5.17 10.62
C ILE A 30 2.49 -6.11 10.58
N GLN A 31 3.42 -6.00 11.53
CA GLN A 31 4.59 -6.88 11.61
C GLN A 31 4.23 -8.35 11.89
N ARG A 32 3.07 -8.61 12.50
CA ARG A 32 2.58 -9.96 12.77
C ARG A 32 1.83 -10.58 11.59
N LEU A 33 1.50 -9.80 10.56
CA LEU A 33 0.74 -10.31 9.43
C LEU A 33 1.61 -11.22 8.58
N ASP A 34 1.08 -12.40 8.27
CA ASP A 34 1.63 -13.27 7.24
C ASP A 34 1.24 -12.78 5.83
N PHE A 35 0.38 -11.76 5.73
CA PHE A 35 -0.28 -11.28 4.51
C PHE A 35 -0.96 -12.43 3.76
N LYS A 36 -1.79 -13.16 4.49
CA LYS A 36 -2.73 -14.16 3.97
C LYS A 36 -3.97 -13.44 3.44
N GLU A 37 -4.71 -14.10 2.55
CA GLU A 37 -5.96 -13.55 2.03
C GLU A 37 -6.91 -13.14 3.16
N GLY A 38 -7.47 -11.93 3.06
CA GLY A 38 -8.31 -11.31 4.09
C GLY A 38 -7.57 -10.40 5.06
N ASP A 39 -6.25 -10.55 5.24
CA ASP A 39 -5.44 -9.68 6.11
C ASP A 39 -5.61 -8.21 5.70
N LEU A 40 -5.75 -7.33 6.69
CA LEU A 40 -6.01 -5.91 6.49
C LEU A 40 -4.86 -5.07 7.03
N VAL A 41 -4.29 -4.23 6.16
CA VAL A 41 -3.23 -3.27 6.50
C VAL A 41 -3.81 -1.86 6.42
N CYS A 42 -3.59 -1.06 7.47
CA CYS A 42 -3.95 0.36 7.51
C CYS A 42 -5.38 0.67 7.06
N GLY A 43 -6.34 -0.19 7.43
CA GLY A 43 -7.77 -0.02 7.18
C GLY A 43 -8.19 -0.02 5.71
N ALA A 44 -7.24 -0.14 4.80
CA ALA A 44 -7.44 0.17 3.39
C ALA A 44 -6.89 -0.90 2.46
N TYR A 45 -5.83 -1.61 2.81
CA TYR A 45 -5.21 -2.60 1.93
C TYR A 45 -5.58 -4.00 2.41
N ARG A 46 -6.58 -4.60 1.79
CA ARG A 46 -6.99 -5.98 2.08
C ARG A 46 -6.29 -6.94 1.14
N VAL A 47 -5.60 -7.94 1.68
CA VAL A 47 -4.97 -8.98 0.85
C VAL A 47 -6.05 -9.80 0.16
N VAL A 48 -5.91 -9.96 -1.16
CA VAL A 48 -6.84 -10.72 -2.02
C VAL A 48 -6.15 -11.85 -2.78
N LEU A 49 -4.82 -11.83 -2.84
CA LEU A 49 -4.02 -12.93 -3.38
C LEU A 49 -2.68 -12.98 -2.66
N ARG A 50 -2.27 -14.18 -2.26
CA ARG A 50 -0.91 -14.44 -1.78
C ARG A 50 -0.31 -15.64 -2.50
N THR A 51 0.79 -15.42 -3.21
CA THR A 51 1.59 -16.46 -3.87
C THR A 51 3.07 -16.30 -3.50
N PRO A 52 3.93 -17.30 -3.76
CA PRO A 52 5.37 -17.14 -3.59
C PRO A 52 5.86 -15.91 -4.40
N GLY A 53 6.57 -15.00 -3.72
CA GLY A 53 7.09 -13.79 -4.34
C GLY A 53 6.05 -12.73 -4.71
N LYS A 54 4.75 -12.89 -4.44
CA LYS A 54 3.74 -11.88 -4.81
C LYS A 54 2.58 -11.76 -3.82
N VAL A 55 2.20 -10.52 -3.52
CA VAL A 55 1.01 -10.17 -2.74
C VAL A 55 0.18 -9.17 -3.53
N GLU A 56 -1.12 -9.42 -3.66
CA GLU A 56 -2.06 -8.43 -4.17
C GLU A 56 -2.99 -7.94 -3.07
N PHE A 57 -3.28 -6.65 -3.12
CA PHE A 57 -4.20 -5.96 -2.23
C PHE A 57 -5.33 -5.36 -3.04
N GLU A 58 -6.56 -5.53 -2.57
CA GLU A 58 -7.67 -4.66 -2.90
C GLU A 58 -7.67 -3.47 -1.97
N LEU A 59 -7.74 -2.28 -2.55
CA LEU A 59 -7.83 -1.04 -1.79
C LEU A 59 -9.30 -0.73 -1.47
N LYS A 60 -9.54 -0.24 -0.26
CA LYS A 60 -10.85 0.22 0.19
C LYS A 60 -11.43 1.21 -0.84
N PRO A 61 -12.65 0.96 -1.34
CA PRO A 61 -13.29 1.83 -2.31
C PRO A 61 -13.38 3.28 -1.86
N MET A 62 -13.15 4.20 -2.79
CA MET A 62 -13.36 5.65 -2.60
C MET A 62 -14.45 6.11 -3.58
N GLY A 63 -15.70 6.03 -3.13
CA GLY A 63 -16.86 6.21 -4.00
C GLY A 63 -16.88 5.18 -5.13
N ALA A 64 -16.89 5.65 -6.38
CA ALA A 64 -16.86 4.80 -7.56
C ALA A 64 -15.46 4.28 -7.93
N VAL A 65 -14.40 4.83 -7.31
CA VAL A 65 -13.02 4.42 -7.58
C VAL A 65 -12.75 3.08 -6.92
N ARG A 66 -12.13 2.19 -7.68
CA ARG A 66 -11.58 0.90 -7.26
C ARG A 66 -10.09 0.91 -7.51
N ALA A 67 -9.34 0.16 -6.70
CA ALA A 67 -7.91 0.06 -6.88
C ALA A 67 -7.34 -1.28 -6.42
N ARG A 68 -6.25 -1.69 -7.06
CA ARG A 68 -5.43 -2.85 -6.72
C ARG A 68 -3.98 -2.42 -6.59
N LEU A 69 -3.30 -3.03 -5.64
CA LEU A 69 -1.86 -2.90 -5.43
C LEU A 69 -1.25 -4.29 -5.52
N ALA A 70 -0.34 -4.51 -6.45
CA ALA A 70 0.45 -5.74 -6.52
C ALA A 70 1.89 -5.42 -6.13
N ILE A 71 2.42 -6.20 -5.18
CA ILE A 71 3.84 -6.17 -4.81
C ILE A 71 4.43 -7.52 -5.18
N THR A 72 5.47 -7.49 -6.01
CA THR A 72 6.15 -8.68 -6.51
C THR A 72 7.64 -8.59 -6.19
N VAL A 73 8.22 -9.73 -5.83
CA VAL A 73 9.64 -9.93 -5.57
C VAL A 73 10.08 -11.13 -6.40
N THR A 74 11.02 -10.89 -7.30
CA THR A 74 11.54 -11.91 -8.23
C THR A 74 13.05 -11.79 -8.34
N GLU A 75 13.73 -12.92 -8.52
CA GLU A 75 15.14 -12.95 -8.85
C GLU A 75 15.31 -12.88 -10.38
N LYS A 76 16.20 -12.00 -10.85
CA LYS A 76 16.52 -11.83 -12.27
C LYS A 76 17.99 -11.45 -12.41
N ASP A 77 18.74 -12.20 -13.21
CA ASP A 77 20.16 -11.93 -13.51
C ASP A 77 21.02 -11.75 -12.22
N ASP A 78 20.87 -12.66 -11.24
CA ASP A 78 21.47 -12.61 -9.90
C ASP A 78 21.14 -11.35 -9.08
N GLN A 79 20.05 -10.65 -9.43
CA GLN A 79 19.54 -9.49 -8.71
C GLN A 79 18.12 -9.72 -8.19
N MET A 80 17.88 -9.32 -6.95
CA MET A 80 16.52 -9.25 -6.40
C MET A 80 15.80 -8.01 -6.92
N VAL A 81 14.73 -8.23 -7.68
CA VAL A 81 13.88 -7.17 -8.25
C VAL A 81 12.61 -7.05 -7.43
N PHE A 82 12.36 -5.84 -6.93
CA PHE A 82 11.13 -5.47 -6.22
C PHE A 82 10.26 -4.62 -7.14
N MET A 83 9.03 -5.06 -7.37
CA MET A 83 8.07 -4.36 -8.22
C MET A 83 6.83 -4.00 -7.42
N ASN A 84 6.34 -2.78 -7.61
CA ASN A 84 5.12 -2.27 -7.00
C ASN A 84 4.26 -1.64 -8.11
N GLU A 85 3.10 -2.23 -8.35
CA GLU A 85 2.14 -1.78 -9.35
C GLU A 85 0.84 -1.39 -8.66
N THR A 86 0.38 -0.17 -8.90
CA THR A 86 -0.93 0.30 -8.43
C THR A 86 -1.81 0.60 -9.62
N LEU A 87 -2.97 -0.05 -9.71
CA LEU A 87 -3.98 0.20 -10.72
C LEU A 87 -5.20 0.80 -10.04
N MET A 88 -5.70 1.91 -10.57
CA MET A 88 -6.93 2.55 -10.13
C MET A 88 -7.87 2.71 -11.31
N TRP A 89 -9.16 2.45 -11.12
CA TRP A 89 -10.16 2.57 -12.17
C TRP A 89 -11.51 3.01 -11.61
N LYS A 90 -12.35 3.55 -12.50
CA LYS A 90 -13.74 3.93 -12.24
C LYS A 90 -14.59 3.66 -13.49
N PRO A 91 -15.91 3.44 -13.37
CA PRO A 91 -16.80 3.34 -14.52
C PRO A 91 -16.71 4.57 -15.42
N LYS A 92 -16.85 4.36 -16.74
CA LYS A 92 -16.91 5.46 -17.71
C LYS A 92 -18.16 6.31 -17.45
N GLY A 93 -17.98 7.61 -17.25
CA GLY A 93 -19.07 8.55 -16.97
C GLY A 93 -19.16 9.02 -15.51
N GLU A 94 -18.41 8.40 -14.61
CA GLU A 94 -18.29 8.87 -13.23
C GLU A 94 -17.48 10.16 -13.14
N LYS A 95 -18.07 11.18 -12.51
CA LYS A 95 -17.47 12.52 -12.37
C LYS A 95 -16.50 12.62 -11.19
N GLY A 96 -16.45 11.61 -10.32
CA GLY A 96 -15.53 11.57 -9.19
C GLY A 96 -14.07 11.69 -9.65
N VAL A 97 -13.36 12.72 -9.16
CA VAL A 97 -11.95 12.95 -9.45
C VAL A 97 -11.12 11.84 -8.80
N MET A 98 -10.24 11.18 -9.55
CA MET A 98 -9.34 10.19 -8.95
C MET A 98 -8.35 10.89 -8.01
N PRO A 99 -7.92 10.25 -6.92
CA PRO A 99 -7.05 10.90 -5.93
C PRO A 99 -5.79 11.55 -6.54
N LEU A 100 -5.20 10.91 -7.54
CA LEU A 100 -4.00 11.38 -8.24
C LEU A 100 -4.26 12.35 -9.41
N GLU A 101 -5.53 12.62 -9.76
CA GLU A 101 -5.90 13.66 -10.74
C GLU A 101 -5.80 15.07 -10.11
N THR A 102 -5.75 15.16 -8.78
CA THR A 102 -5.53 16.44 -8.08
C THR A 102 -4.03 16.71 -7.90
N GLY A 103 -3.59 17.95 -8.12
CA GLY A 103 -2.17 18.32 -7.98
C GLY A 103 -1.61 18.06 -6.57
N VAL A 104 -2.40 18.34 -5.53
CA VAL A 104 -2.04 18.09 -4.12
C VAL A 104 -1.94 16.59 -3.84
N GLY A 105 -2.92 15.80 -4.31
CA GLY A 105 -2.93 14.35 -4.12
C GLY A 105 -1.77 13.66 -4.82
N LYS A 106 -1.44 14.09 -6.05
CA LYS A 106 -0.28 13.60 -6.80
C LYS A 106 1.04 13.87 -6.09
N TRP A 107 1.25 15.11 -5.64
CA TRP A 107 2.47 15.49 -4.92
C TRP A 107 2.66 14.70 -3.60
N LEU A 108 1.60 14.56 -2.80
CA LEU A 108 1.64 13.77 -1.57
C LEU A 108 1.97 12.29 -1.84
N HIS A 109 1.40 11.73 -2.91
CA HIS A 109 1.65 10.34 -3.30
C HIS A 109 3.09 10.14 -3.77
N GLU A 110 3.62 11.04 -4.59
CA GLU A 110 5.01 10.98 -5.06
C GLU A 110 6.00 11.01 -3.89
N LEU A 111 5.86 11.96 -2.95
CA LEU A 111 6.71 12.00 -1.76
C LEU A 111 6.67 10.72 -0.94
N THR A 112 5.45 10.18 -0.74
CA THR A 112 5.25 8.95 0.04
C THR A 112 5.88 7.74 -0.66
N ALA A 113 5.73 7.63 -1.99
CA ALA A 113 6.31 6.56 -2.79
C ALA A 113 7.84 6.58 -2.74
N TRP A 114 8.46 7.74 -2.97
CA TRP A 114 9.92 7.90 -2.91
C TRP A 114 10.49 7.54 -1.54
N TRP A 115 9.85 8.01 -0.46
CA TRP A 115 10.29 7.70 0.89
C TRP A 115 10.19 6.21 1.23
N MET A 116 9.13 5.51 0.77
CA MET A 116 8.98 4.07 1.00
C MET A 116 10.08 3.26 0.29
N VAL A 117 10.47 3.66 -0.93
CA VAL A 117 11.57 3.00 -1.65
C VAL A 117 12.90 3.22 -0.91
N ASP A 118 13.23 4.45 -0.55
CA ASP A 118 14.48 4.77 0.16
C ASP A 118 14.57 4.08 1.54
N SER A 119 13.51 4.17 2.34
CA SER A 119 13.46 3.53 3.66
C SER A 119 13.50 2.01 3.58
N GLY A 120 12.82 1.41 2.60
CA GLY A 120 12.86 -0.03 2.35
C GLY A 120 14.27 -0.51 1.97
N VAL A 121 14.95 0.21 1.08
CA VAL A 121 16.33 -0.10 0.69
C VAL A 121 17.30 0.03 1.87
N LYS A 122 17.20 1.11 2.67
CA LYS A 122 18.03 1.29 3.88
C LYS A 122 17.85 0.14 4.86
N TYR A 123 16.60 -0.22 5.17
CA TYR A 123 16.29 -1.34 6.04
C TYR A 123 16.91 -2.66 5.55
N LEU A 124 16.79 -2.96 4.25
CA LEU A 124 17.39 -4.17 3.68
C LEU A 124 18.92 -4.16 3.70
N LYS A 125 19.55 -3.00 3.52
CA LYS A 125 21.01 -2.86 3.62
C LYS A 125 21.51 -3.05 5.05
N ASP A 126 20.78 -2.51 6.03
CA ASP A 126 21.13 -2.64 7.46
C ASP A 126 20.96 -4.08 7.97
N LEU A 127 20.02 -4.87 7.41
CA LEU A 127 19.90 -6.30 7.70
C LEU A 127 21.10 -7.14 7.26
N ARG A 128 21.96 -6.62 6.38
CA ARG A 128 23.13 -7.33 5.84
C ARG A 128 24.40 -7.12 6.69
N ASN A 129 24.30 -6.37 7.79
CA ASN A 129 25.39 -6.07 8.72
C ASN A 129 25.20 -6.78 10.06
#